data_AF-A0A534H9W2-F1
#
_entry.id   AF-A0A534H9W2-F1
#
_cell.length_a   1.000
_cell.length_b   1.000
_cell.length_c   1.000
_cell.angle_alpha   90.00
_cell.angle_beta   90.00
_cell.angle_gamma   90.00
#
_symmetry.space_group_name_H-M   'P 1'
#
loop_
_entity.id
_entity.type
_entity.pdbx_description
1 polymer ?
#
loop_
_entity_poly.entity_id
_entity_poly.type
_entity_poly.pdbx_seq_one_letter_code
_entity_poly.pdbx_strand_id
1 'polypeptide(L)'
;MERVLRSGMLLPILMLSACATNNATRAPDANLSKLKTFYVVRLPEDGRGIEKLIAARLTAMGYQSASGDATKPAAPVDGIVTYQDRWMWDLTMYMIKLDIQIRDGTSGAILAKGEVMRPSLQRKSPEGMVEETLGVIFK
;
A
#
# COMPACT_ATOMS: atom_id res chain seq x y z
N MET A 1 46.95 32.88 -35.16
CA MET A 1 46.78 32.31 -33.81
C MET A 1 45.40 32.75 -33.33
N GLU A 2 44.37 31.92 -33.48
CA GLU A 2 43.05 32.21 -32.92
C GLU A 2 42.58 31.00 -32.10
N ARG A 3 42.49 31.21 -30.79
CA ARG A 3 41.97 30.26 -29.82
C ARG A 3 40.46 30.25 -29.92
N VAL A 4 39.87 29.21 -30.49
CA VAL A 4 38.43 28.97 -30.36
C VAL A 4 38.23 28.06 -29.15
N LEU A 5 37.91 28.70 -28.02
CA LEU A 5 37.51 28.07 -26.77
C LEU A 5 36.19 27.32 -27.03
N ARG A 6 36.26 26.01 -27.29
CA ARG A 6 35.11 25.10 -27.32
C ARG A 6 34.56 24.98 -25.89
N SER A 7 33.72 25.93 -25.48
CA SER A 7 32.80 25.74 -24.37
C SER A 7 31.79 24.68 -24.77
N GLY A 8 32.15 23.42 -24.55
CA GLY A 8 31.23 22.29 -24.64
C GLY A 8 30.08 22.53 -23.67
N MET A 9 28.90 22.77 -24.24
CA MET A 9 27.63 22.88 -23.54
C MET A 9 27.43 21.65 -22.65
N LEU A 10 27.66 21.83 -21.34
CA LEU A 10 27.30 20.88 -20.30
C LEU A 10 25.78 20.77 -20.28
N LEU A 11 25.26 19.70 -20.87
CA LEU A 11 23.85 19.32 -20.83
C LEU A 11 23.51 18.92 -19.39
N PRO A 12 22.69 19.68 -18.64
CA PRO A 12 22.27 19.23 -17.32
C PRO A 12 21.25 18.10 -17.52
N ILE A 13 21.70 16.87 -17.29
CA ILE A 13 20.82 15.70 -17.21
C ILE A 13 19.92 15.94 -15.99
N LEU A 14 18.68 16.34 -16.25
CA LEU A 14 17.59 16.39 -15.26
C LEU A 14 17.43 14.98 -14.67
N MET A 15 17.99 14.76 -13.48
CA MET A 15 17.77 13.55 -12.71
C MET A 15 16.33 13.56 -12.20
N LEU A 16 15.42 12.95 -12.96
CA LEU A 16 14.06 12.65 -12.52
C LEU A 16 14.11 11.54 -11.45
N SER A 17 14.39 11.90 -10.21
CA SER A 17 14.31 10.99 -9.06
C SER A 17 12.85 10.81 -8.64
N ALA A 18 12.12 9.94 -9.35
CA ALA A 18 10.89 9.39 -8.82
C ALA A 18 11.26 8.32 -7.78
N CYS A 19 11.36 8.72 -6.51
CA CYS A 19 11.67 7.79 -5.42
C CYS A 19 10.44 6.96 -5.06
N ALA A 20 10.61 5.66 -5.09
CA ALA A 20 9.67 4.72 -4.52
C ALA A 20 9.68 4.87 -2.99
N THR A 21 8.51 4.80 -2.35
CA THR A 21 8.40 4.92 -0.89
C THR A 21 7.74 3.69 -0.30
N ASN A 22 8.13 3.35 0.93
CA ASN A 22 7.51 2.31 1.73
C ASN A 22 7.58 2.72 3.20
N ASN A 23 6.45 3.17 3.74
CA ASN A 23 6.38 3.73 5.08
C ASN A 23 5.31 3.00 5.89
N ALA A 24 5.56 2.85 7.18
CA ALA A 24 4.56 2.34 8.12
C ALA A 24 4.60 3.14 9.42
N THR A 25 3.45 3.28 10.05
CA THR A 25 3.33 3.91 11.37
C THR A 25 2.41 3.05 12.23
N ARG A 26 2.83 2.79 13.46
CA ARG A 26 2.08 2.02 14.46
C ARG A 26 1.72 2.92 15.63
N ALA A 27 0.53 2.75 16.20
CA ALA A 27 0.20 3.43 17.44
C ALA A 27 1.11 2.91 18.58
N PRO A 28 1.51 3.76 19.55
CA PRO A 28 2.50 3.39 20.58
C PRO A 28 2.16 2.10 21.34
N ASP A 29 0.87 1.89 21.65
CA ASP A 29 0.39 0.74 22.43
C ASP A 29 -0.19 -0.39 21.57
N ALA A 30 -0.16 -0.25 20.24
CA ALA A 30 -0.73 -1.25 19.35
C ALA A 30 0.15 -2.50 19.27
N ASN A 31 -0.43 -3.65 19.63
CA ASN A 31 0.21 -4.94 19.49
C ASN A 31 -0.45 -5.78 18.40
N LEU A 32 0.09 -5.69 17.18
CA LEU A 32 -0.44 -6.41 16.02
C LEU A 32 -0.31 -7.94 16.13
N SER A 33 0.61 -8.48 16.96
CA SER A 33 0.77 -9.92 17.11
C SER A 33 -0.36 -10.58 17.91
N LYS A 34 -1.18 -9.78 18.61
CA LYS A 34 -2.39 -10.25 19.29
C LYS A 34 -3.59 -10.41 18.35
N LEU A 35 -3.55 -9.80 17.17
CA LEU A 35 -4.64 -9.88 16.20
C LEU A 35 -4.61 -11.24 15.49
N LYS A 36 -5.76 -11.92 15.42
CA LYS A 36 -5.90 -13.22 14.76
C LYS A 36 -6.89 -13.20 13.63
N THR A 37 -7.93 -12.39 13.76
CA THR A 37 -9.04 -12.27 12.83
C THR A 37 -9.08 -10.88 12.22
N PHE A 38 -9.21 -10.83 10.90
CA PHE A 38 -9.30 -9.60 10.13
C PHE A 38 -10.55 -9.60 9.24
N TYR A 39 -11.09 -8.41 9.03
CA TYR A 39 -12.08 -8.16 8.01
C TYR A 39 -11.66 -6.98 7.15
N VAL A 40 -11.54 -7.19 5.84
CA VAL A 40 -11.16 -6.19 4.87
C VAL A 40 -12.42 -5.58 4.24
N VAL A 41 -12.67 -4.32 4.55
CA VAL A 41 -13.79 -3.58 3.97
C VAL A 41 -13.45 -3.24 2.53
N ARG A 42 -14.32 -3.63 1.59
CA ARG A 42 -14.20 -3.23 0.19
C ARG A 42 -14.34 -1.73 0.05
N LEU A 43 -13.42 -1.12 -0.70
CA LEU A 43 -13.56 0.27 -1.12
C LEU A 43 -14.65 0.35 -2.21
N PRO A 44 -15.70 1.18 -2.05
CA PRO A 44 -16.81 1.23 -3.01
C PRO A 44 -16.37 1.52 -4.46
N GLU A 45 -15.35 2.35 -4.64
CA GLU A 45 -14.81 2.72 -5.95
C GLU A 45 -13.91 1.63 -6.57
N ASP A 46 -13.54 0.61 -5.79
CA ASP A 46 -12.68 -0.48 -6.26
C ASP A 46 -13.47 -1.47 -7.12
N GLY A 47 -13.10 -1.53 -8.40
CA GLY A 47 -13.59 -2.51 -9.38
C GLY A 47 -12.63 -3.68 -9.65
N ARG A 48 -11.50 -3.75 -8.95
CA ARG A 48 -10.38 -4.66 -9.21
C ARG A 48 -10.18 -5.72 -8.13
N GLY A 49 -10.90 -5.64 -7.02
CA GLY A 49 -10.93 -6.70 -6.01
C GLY A 49 -9.73 -6.64 -5.06
N ILE A 50 -9.22 -5.44 -4.76
CA ILE A 50 -8.04 -5.26 -3.90
C ILE A 50 -8.33 -5.73 -2.47
N GLU A 51 -9.58 -5.63 -2.01
CA GLU A 51 -10.02 -6.19 -0.72
C GLU A 51 -9.73 -7.69 -0.62
N LYS A 52 -9.90 -8.42 -1.72
CA LYS A 52 -9.68 -9.87 -1.79
C LYS A 52 -8.20 -10.19 -1.79
N LEU A 53 -7.39 -9.39 -2.48
CA LEU A 53 -5.93 -9.54 -2.50
C LEU A 53 -5.34 -9.29 -1.10
N ILE A 54 -5.82 -8.25 -0.40
CA ILE A 54 -5.43 -7.96 0.98
C ILE A 54 -5.84 -9.11 1.90
N ALA A 55 -7.09 -9.58 1.81
CA ALA A 55 -7.59 -10.68 2.63
C ALA A 55 -6.79 -11.97 2.39
N ALA A 56 -6.55 -12.32 1.13
CA ALA A 56 -5.75 -13.48 0.73
C ALA A 56 -4.31 -13.39 1.26
N ARG A 57 -3.68 -12.22 1.19
CA ARG A 57 -2.32 -12.04 1.71
C ARG A 57 -2.26 -12.16 3.23
N LEU A 58 -3.23 -11.58 3.96
CA LEU A 58 -3.35 -11.77 5.40
C LEU A 58 -3.54 -13.24 5.77
N THR A 59 -4.35 -13.99 5.00
CA THR A 59 -4.47 -15.44 5.18
C THR A 59 -3.18 -16.17 4.91
N ALA A 60 -2.44 -15.81 3.87
CA ALA A 60 -1.12 -16.37 3.59
C ALA A 60 -0.06 -16.02 4.66
N MET A 61 -0.29 -14.97 5.47
CA MET A 61 0.53 -14.62 6.63
C MET A 61 0.13 -15.39 7.91
N GLY A 62 -0.90 -16.24 7.85
CA GLY A 62 -1.36 -17.08 8.97
C GLY A 62 -2.54 -16.53 9.76
N TYR A 63 -3.17 -15.44 9.30
CA TYR A 63 -4.35 -14.88 9.94
C TYR A 63 -5.67 -15.44 9.37
N GLN A 64 -6.74 -15.40 10.14
CA GLN A 64 -8.08 -15.61 9.61
C GLN A 64 -8.56 -14.30 9.01
N SER A 65 -8.90 -14.27 7.71
CA SER A 65 -9.28 -13.03 7.04
C SER A 65 -10.45 -13.25 6.09
N ALA A 66 -11.37 -12.29 6.07
CA ALA A 66 -12.48 -12.21 5.13
C ALA A 66 -12.57 -10.80 4.53
N SER A 67 -13.34 -10.64 3.46
CA SER A 67 -13.59 -9.33 2.85
C SER A 67 -15.05 -9.17 2.45
N GLY A 68 -15.51 -7.92 2.33
CA GLY A 68 -16.86 -7.62 1.86
C GLY A 68 -17.24 -6.14 1.92
N ASP A 69 -18.44 -5.82 1.42
CA ASP A 69 -18.94 -4.45 1.29
C ASP A 69 -19.41 -3.83 2.61
N ALA A 70 -19.78 -4.67 3.59
CA ALA A 70 -20.27 -4.18 4.86
C ALA A 70 -19.15 -3.43 5.60
N THR A 71 -19.41 -2.23 6.10
CA THR A 71 -18.44 -1.45 6.87
C THR A 71 -18.08 -2.09 8.21
N LYS A 72 -18.91 -3.04 8.68
CA LYS A 72 -18.65 -3.89 9.82
C LYS A 72 -19.01 -5.35 9.48
N PRO A 73 -18.17 -6.33 9.88
CA PRO A 73 -18.50 -7.74 9.72
C PRO A 73 -19.68 -8.15 10.62
N ALA A 74 -20.36 -9.23 10.23
CA ALA A 74 -21.47 -9.80 11.01
C ALA A 74 -21.02 -10.40 12.36
N ALA A 75 -19.77 -10.87 12.44
CA ALA A 75 -19.14 -11.35 13.66
C ALA A 75 -18.02 -10.38 14.08
N PRO A 76 -17.78 -10.18 15.39
CA PRO A 76 -16.64 -9.41 15.87
C PRO A 76 -15.32 -9.99 15.33
N VAL A 77 -14.39 -9.10 14.98
CA VAL A 77 -13.03 -9.43 14.56
C VAL A 77 -12.03 -8.58 15.35
N ASP A 78 -10.78 -9.01 15.40
CA ASP A 78 -9.73 -8.26 16.10
C ASP A 78 -9.32 -7.01 15.31
N GLY A 79 -9.28 -7.11 13.97
CA GLY A 79 -8.83 -6.04 13.08
C GLY A 79 -9.79 -5.74 11.93
N ILE A 80 -10.16 -4.48 11.76
CA ILE A 80 -10.83 -3.99 10.55
C ILE A 80 -9.78 -3.34 9.65
N VAL A 81 -9.71 -3.79 8.40
CA VAL A 81 -8.78 -3.29 7.39
C VAL A 81 -9.52 -2.45 6.37
N THR A 82 -9.01 -1.24 6.12
CA THR A 82 -9.47 -0.39 5.00
C THR A 82 -8.28 0.00 4.15
N TYR A 83 -8.52 0.35 2.90
CA TYR A 83 -7.45 0.73 1.98
C TYR A 83 -7.85 1.88 1.07
N GLN A 84 -6.86 2.45 0.41
CA GLN A 84 -7.00 3.37 -0.72
C GLN A 84 -6.04 2.91 -1.81
N ASP A 85 -6.59 2.52 -2.96
CA ASP A 85 -5.83 2.17 -4.14
C ASP A 85 -5.80 3.33 -5.13
N ARG A 86 -4.60 3.75 -5.50
CA ARG A 86 -4.40 4.84 -6.46
C ARG A 86 -3.80 4.27 -7.73
N TRP A 87 -4.45 4.60 -8.84
CA TRP A 87 -4.08 4.13 -10.16
C TRP A 87 -3.63 5.30 -11.02
N MET A 88 -2.64 5.03 -11.86
CA MET A 88 -2.14 5.99 -12.84
C MET A 88 -2.15 5.34 -14.22
N TRP A 89 -2.40 6.18 -15.23
CA TRP A 89 -2.19 5.85 -16.62
C TRP A 89 -0.96 6.62 -17.11
N ASP A 90 -0.01 5.90 -17.69
CA ASP A 90 1.16 6.49 -18.37
C ASP A 90 1.46 5.80 -19.72
N LEU A 91 1.32 4.48 -19.76
CA LEU A 91 1.40 3.59 -20.92
C LEU A 91 0.33 2.50 -20.79
N THR A 92 0.21 1.95 -19.57
CA THR A 92 -0.85 1.02 -19.19
C THR A 92 -1.39 1.44 -17.82
N MET A 93 -2.61 1.02 -17.49
CA MET A 93 -3.13 1.23 -16.13
C MET A 93 -2.29 0.45 -15.13
N TYR A 94 -1.85 1.11 -14.05
CA TYR A 94 -1.14 0.46 -12.96
C TYR A 94 -1.43 1.12 -11.62
N MET A 95 -1.26 0.36 -10.54
CA MET A 95 -1.40 0.87 -9.17
C MET A 95 -0.11 1.62 -8.81
N ILE A 96 -0.20 2.94 -8.73
CA ILE A 96 0.94 3.78 -8.36
C ILE A 96 1.16 3.79 -6.85
N LYS A 97 0.08 3.68 -6.07
CA LYS A 97 0.16 3.79 -4.61
C LYS A 97 -0.94 2.97 -3.93
N LEU A 98 -0.59 2.35 -2.81
CA LEU A 98 -1.50 1.61 -1.96
C LEU A 98 -1.30 2.01 -0.50
N ASP A 99 -2.38 2.42 0.14
CA ASP A 99 -2.43 2.75 1.55
C ASP A 99 -3.33 1.73 2.24
N ILE A 100 -2.84 1.09 3.30
CA ILE A 100 -3.60 0.15 4.12
C ILE A 100 -3.62 0.65 5.56
N GLN A 101 -4.79 0.55 6.18
CA GLN A 101 -4.98 0.90 7.58
C GLN A 101 -5.63 -0.25 8.33
N ILE A 102 -5.04 -0.59 9.47
CA ILE A 102 -5.58 -1.57 10.42
C ILE A 102 -6.16 -0.80 11.60
N ARG A 103 -7.45 -1.02 11.86
CA ARG A 103 -8.16 -0.51 13.04
C ARG A 103 -8.51 -1.65 13.97
N ASP A 104 -8.56 -1.35 15.26
CA ASP A 104 -9.09 -2.24 16.28
C ASP A 104 -10.58 -2.51 16.00
N GLY A 105 -10.98 -3.78 15.98
CA GLY A 105 -12.34 -4.17 15.60
C GLY A 105 -13.41 -3.84 16.64
N THR A 106 -13.03 -3.52 17.89
CA THR A 106 -13.97 -3.13 18.94
C THR A 106 -14.12 -1.61 19.05
N SER A 107 -13.00 -0.91 19.20
CA SER A 107 -12.93 0.53 19.45
C SER A 107 -12.86 1.36 18.16
N GLY A 108 -12.45 0.77 17.04
CA GLY A 108 -12.17 1.49 15.79
C GLY A 108 -10.87 2.32 15.82
N ALA A 109 -10.09 2.23 16.91
CA ALA A 109 -8.83 2.95 17.03
C ALA A 109 -7.83 2.49 15.95
N ILE A 110 -7.05 3.42 15.39
CA ILE A 110 -6.05 3.10 14.38
C ILE A 110 -4.87 2.41 15.06
N LEU A 111 -4.61 1.15 14.71
CA LEU A 111 -3.50 0.38 15.24
C LEU A 111 -2.25 0.56 14.39
N ALA A 112 -2.41 0.53 13.07
CA ALA A 112 -1.32 0.70 12.13
C ALA A 112 -1.77 1.29 10.79
N LYS A 113 -0.83 1.93 10.10
CA LYS A 113 -0.94 2.40 8.72
C LYS A 113 0.29 1.96 7.96
N GLY A 114 0.12 1.51 6.73
CA GLY A 114 1.18 1.23 5.78
C GLY A 114 0.90 1.91 4.46
N GLU A 115 1.95 2.38 3.81
CA GLU A 115 1.90 3.10 2.55
C GLU A 115 3.05 2.62 1.67
N VAL A 116 2.74 2.24 0.43
CA VAL A 116 3.75 1.97 -0.61
C VAL A 116 3.40 2.76 -1.86
N MET A 117 4.39 3.46 -2.42
CA MET A 117 4.30 4.13 -3.71
C MET A 117 5.38 3.59 -4.65
N ARG A 118 4.98 3.31 -5.89
CA ARG A 118 5.84 2.80 -6.95
C ARG A 118 5.63 3.58 -8.24
N PRO A 119 6.64 4.32 -8.74
CA PRO A 119 6.56 4.97 -10.04
C PRO A 119 6.60 3.95 -11.18
N SER A 120 6.33 4.42 -12.39
CA SER A 120 6.22 3.64 -13.63
C SER A 120 7.35 2.64 -13.91
N LEU A 121 8.60 3.02 -13.62
CA LEU A 121 9.78 2.18 -13.83
C LEU A 121 9.96 1.09 -12.76
N GLN A 122 9.30 1.23 -11.61
CA GLN A 122 9.39 0.32 -10.46
C GLN A 122 8.03 -0.31 -10.14
N ARG A 123 7.16 -0.42 -11.15
CA ARG A 123 5.81 -0.98 -11.01
C ARG A 123 5.84 -2.38 -10.45
N LYS A 124 4.83 -2.68 -9.64
CA LYS A 124 4.52 -4.03 -9.16
C LYS A 124 3.11 -4.40 -9.57
N SER A 125 2.82 -5.70 -9.56
CA SER A 125 1.44 -6.17 -9.64
C SER A 125 0.65 -5.71 -8.40
N PRO A 126 -0.69 -5.69 -8.45
CA PRO A 126 -1.52 -5.40 -7.29
C PRO A 126 -1.19 -6.30 -6.08
N GLU A 127 -0.95 -7.60 -6.30
CA GLU A 127 -0.54 -8.55 -5.25
C GLU A 127 0.81 -8.16 -4.66
N GLY A 128 1.77 -7.75 -5.50
CA GLY A 128 3.09 -7.30 -5.06
C GLY A 128 3.04 -5.99 -4.27
N MET A 129 2.10 -5.09 -4.58
CA MET A 129 1.84 -3.87 -3.80
C MET A 129 1.24 -4.23 -2.44
N VAL A 130 0.24 -5.13 -2.41
CA VAL A 130 -0.38 -5.62 -1.17
C VAL A 130 0.65 -6.32 -0.27
N GLU A 131 1.45 -7.21 -0.84
CA GLU A 131 2.52 -7.91 -0.12
C GLU A 131 3.50 -6.92 0.50
N GLU A 132 3.94 -5.92 -0.27
CA GLU A 132 4.88 -4.95 0.26
C GLU A 132 4.27 -4.09 1.36
N THR A 133 3.04 -3.58 1.15
CA THR A 133 2.37 -2.71 2.12
C THR A 133 2.08 -3.45 3.43
N LEU A 134 1.58 -4.69 3.37
CA LEU A 134 1.42 -5.50 4.58
C LEU A 134 2.77 -5.88 5.18
N GLY A 135 3.77 -6.19 4.35
CA GLY A 135 5.13 -6.47 4.79
C GLY A 135 5.71 -5.36 5.65
N VAL A 136 5.56 -4.09 5.24
CA VAL A 136 6.06 -2.96 6.07
C VAL A 136 5.24 -2.71 7.33
N ILE A 137 3.95 -3.07 7.38
CA ILE A 137 3.11 -2.94 8.58
C ILE A 137 3.53 -3.94 9.66
N PHE A 138 3.80 -5.18 9.25
CA PHE A 138 4.06 -6.31 10.14
C PHE A 138 5.55 -6.59 10.39
N LYS A 139 6.45 -5.89 9.70
CA LYS A 139 7.89 -5.85 10.01
C LYS A 139 8.14 -5.22 11.38
#